data_AF-A0A1G0S480-F1
#
_entry.id   AF-A0A1G0S480-F1
#
_cell.length_a   1.000
_cell.length_b   1.000
_cell.length_c   1.000
_cell.angle_alpha   90.00
_cell.angle_beta   90.00
_cell.angle_gamma   90.00
#
_symmetry.space_group_name_H-M   'P 1'
#
loop_
_entity.id
_entity.type
_entity.pdbx_description
1 polymer ?
#
loop_
_entity_poly.entity_id
_entity_poly.type
_entity_poly.pdbx_seq_one_letter_code
_entity_poly.pdbx_strand_id
1 'polypeptide(L)'
;MITRLLKTWSIVKPWFIGFLLSTAAMFLGYNFGSDTARLLGGEPGIWARICKGLVWGGVIGGLQWPIVRAIGVHPIRFIVASAVGFAMGYPFGQTIQGIMTVNWSLNWTGYWSAVTIYGLFLGVPQWWIFRRHMQRASLWILISVMGWILTGMAWINFHGASGEDSIIYGIVTGIGLVWLVHSQQSKAKVK
;
A
#
# COMPACT_ATOMS: atom_id res chain seq x y z
N MET A 1 5.09 -31.58 24.38
CA MET A 1 4.39 -30.28 24.23
C MET A 1 5.29 -29.19 23.63
N ILE A 2 6.53 -29.02 24.10
CA ILE A 2 7.50 -28.00 23.65
C ILE A 2 7.81 -28.07 22.14
N THR A 3 7.95 -29.26 21.56
CA THR A 3 8.25 -29.45 20.13
C THR A 3 7.15 -28.96 19.19
N ARG A 4 5.88 -29.01 19.60
CA ARG A 4 4.76 -28.47 18.81
C ARG A 4 4.75 -26.95 18.83
N LEU A 5 5.05 -26.32 19.97
CA LEU A 5 5.11 -24.86 20.09
C LEU A 5 6.23 -24.26 19.24
N LEU A 6 7.43 -24.85 19.27
CA LEU A 6 8.58 -24.39 18.46
C LEU A 6 8.31 -24.49 16.96
N LYS A 7 7.62 -25.55 16.51
CA LYS A 7 7.25 -25.73 15.09
C LYS A 7 6.18 -24.72 14.64
N THR A 8 5.20 -24.41 15.48
CA THR A 8 4.21 -23.37 15.17
C THR A 8 4.88 -21.99 15.08
N TRP A 9 5.82 -21.71 15.98
CA TRP A 9 6.49 -20.41 16.03
C TRP A 9 7.35 -20.14 14.79
N SER A 10 8.06 -21.14 14.27
CA SER A 10 8.86 -20.99 13.05
C SER A 10 8.02 -20.74 11.80
N ILE A 11 6.75 -21.17 11.79
CA ILE A 11 5.81 -20.94 10.68
C ILE A 11 5.20 -19.53 10.77
N VAL A 12 4.85 -19.06 11.98
CA VAL A 12 4.14 -17.77 12.18
C VAL A 12 5.08 -16.57 12.09
N LYS A 13 6.32 -16.70 12.59
CA LYS A 13 7.31 -15.60 12.65
C LYS A 13 7.48 -14.82 11.33
N PRO A 14 7.72 -15.45 10.16
CA PRO A 14 7.93 -14.70 8.91
C PRO A 14 6.70 -13.88 8.49
N TRP A 15 5.49 -14.37 8.76
CA TRP A 15 4.25 -13.65 8.44
C TRP A 15 4.04 -12.44 9.33
N PHE A 16 4.31 -12.58 10.63
CA PHE A 16 4.23 -11.47 11.57
C PHE A 16 5.25 -10.37 11.23
N ILE A 17 6.50 -10.75 10.90
CA ILE A 17 7.51 -9.79 10.43
C ILE A 17 7.03 -9.10 9.16
N GLY A 18 6.49 -9.85 8.19
CA GLY A 18 5.96 -9.28 6.96
C GLY A 18 4.83 -8.26 7.21
N PHE A 19 3.89 -8.58 8.10
CA PHE A 19 2.85 -7.67 8.55
C PHE A 19 3.45 -6.37 9.14
N LEU A 20 4.39 -6.49 10.08
CA LEU A 20 5.04 -5.33 10.70
C LEU A 20 5.79 -4.47 9.68
N LEU A 21 6.46 -5.09 8.71
CA LEU A 21 7.15 -4.36 7.64
C LEU A 21 6.17 -3.61 6.75
N SER A 22 5.01 -4.20 6.41
CA SER A 22 3.96 -3.51 5.66
C SER A 22 3.42 -2.30 6.42
N THR A 23 3.23 -2.43 7.73
CA THR A 23 2.83 -1.34 8.62
C THR A 23 3.86 -0.21 8.64
N ALA A 24 5.14 -0.55 8.84
CA ALA A 24 6.23 0.41 8.81
C ALA A 24 6.39 1.09 7.43
N ALA A 25 6.10 0.37 6.35
CA ALA A 25 6.26 0.85 5.00
C ALA A 25 5.42 2.08 4.69
N MET A 26 4.18 2.11 5.19
CA MET A 26 3.31 3.23 4.92
C MET A 26 3.77 4.49 5.67
N PHE A 27 4.11 4.35 6.95
CA PHE A 27 4.64 5.46 7.76
C PHE A 27 5.94 6.03 7.19
N LEU A 28 6.91 5.15 6.89
CA LEU A 28 8.18 5.57 6.30
C LEU A 28 8.01 6.16 4.91
N GLY A 29 7.15 5.56 4.08
CA GLY A 29 6.87 6.05 2.74
C GLY A 29 6.25 7.44 2.74
N TYR A 30 5.32 7.71 3.67
CA TYR A 30 4.73 9.04 3.84
C TYR A 30 5.77 10.09 4.22
N ASN A 31 6.60 9.79 5.23
CA ASN A 31 7.61 10.71 5.73
C ASN A 31 8.69 10.99 4.68
N PHE A 32 9.32 9.95 4.12
CA PHE A 32 10.35 10.10 3.10
C PHE A 32 9.79 10.75 1.83
N GLY A 33 8.58 10.41 1.42
CA GLY A 33 7.92 11.05 0.29
C GLY A 33 7.66 12.54 0.53
N SER A 34 7.23 12.91 1.74
CA SER A 34 6.96 14.31 2.10
C SER A 34 8.23 15.14 2.23
N ASP A 35 9.30 14.59 2.80
CA ASP A 35 10.61 15.24 2.83
C ASP A 35 11.17 15.43 1.42
N THR A 36 11.01 14.42 0.54
CA THR A 36 11.39 14.53 -0.87
C THR A 36 10.62 15.64 -1.57
N ALA A 37 9.31 15.76 -1.35
CA ALA A 37 8.52 16.86 -1.89
C ALA A 37 9.01 18.22 -1.38
N ARG A 38 9.35 18.33 -0.08
CA ARG A 38 9.86 19.57 0.53
C ARG A 38 11.17 20.02 -0.12
N LEU A 39 12.09 19.08 -0.38
CA LEU A 39 13.36 19.35 -1.07
C LEU A 39 13.17 19.83 -2.52
N LEU A 40 12.04 19.51 -3.15
CA LEU A 40 11.70 19.91 -4.52
C LEU A 40 10.82 21.17 -4.58
N GLY A 41 10.80 21.97 -3.52
CA GLY A 41 10.03 23.23 -3.45
C GLY A 41 8.59 23.07 -2.93
N GLY A 42 8.21 21.86 -2.51
CA GLY A 42 6.92 21.59 -1.89
C GLY A 42 5.75 21.41 -2.87
N GLU A 43 4.60 21.03 -2.31
CA GLU A 43 3.34 20.99 -3.05
C GLU A 43 2.79 22.43 -3.20
N PRO A 44 2.16 22.80 -4.34
CA PRO A 44 1.52 21.94 -5.34
C PRO A 44 2.37 21.54 -6.55
N GLY A 45 3.70 21.75 -6.54
CA GLY A 45 4.58 21.46 -7.68
C GLY A 45 4.41 20.03 -8.22
N ILE A 46 4.19 19.88 -9.54
CA ILE A 46 3.96 18.56 -10.16
C ILE A 46 5.13 17.60 -9.93
N TRP A 47 6.37 18.10 -10.01
CA TRP A 47 7.56 17.32 -9.74
C TRP A 47 7.65 16.85 -8.28
N ALA A 48 7.31 17.73 -7.32
CA ALA A 48 7.25 17.37 -5.91
C ALA A 48 6.23 16.24 -5.66
N ARG A 49 5.06 16.30 -6.31
CA ARG A 49 4.01 15.27 -6.22
C ARG A 49 4.43 13.94 -6.85
N ILE A 50 5.02 13.96 -8.04
CA ILE A 50 5.51 12.75 -8.71
C ILE A 50 6.62 12.08 -7.89
N CYS A 51 7.61 12.85 -7.43
CA CYS A 51 8.71 12.32 -6.64
C CYS A 51 8.27 11.80 -5.27
N LYS A 52 7.32 12.47 -4.61
CA LYS A 52 6.67 11.94 -3.40
C LYS A 52 6.01 10.59 -3.66
N GLY A 53 5.21 10.50 -4.73
CA GLY A 53 4.56 9.26 -5.12
C GLY A 53 5.56 8.14 -5.44
N LEU A 54 6.66 8.45 -6.16
CA LEU A 54 7.74 7.51 -6.45
C LEU A 54 8.36 6.94 -5.17
N VAL A 55 8.80 7.81 -4.26
CA VAL A 55 9.45 7.41 -3.01
C VAL A 55 8.49 6.60 -2.14
N TRP A 56 7.26 7.10 -1.98
CA TRP A 56 6.27 6.45 -1.14
C TRP A 56 5.90 5.06 -1.68
N GLY A 57 5.58 4.95 -2.97
CA GLY A 57 5.30 3.66 -3.61
C GLY A 57 6.50 2.70 -3.58
N GLY A 58 7.71 3.22 -3.76
CA GLY A 58 8.94 2.44 -3.68
C GLY A 58 9.20 1.85 -2.29
N VAL A 59 8.99 2.64 -1.23
CA VAL A 59 9.11 2.19 0.16
C VAL A 59 8.07 1.12 0.49
N ILE A 60 6.81 1.33 0.07
CA ILE A 60 5.73 0.35 0.20
C ILE A 60 6.13 -0.97 -0.48
N GLY A 61 6.51 -0.91 -1.76
CA GLY A 61 6.92 -2.10 -2.50
C GLY A 61 8.12 -2.81 -1.88
N GLY A 62 9.12 -2.06 -1.41
CA GLY A 62 10.35 -2.60 -0.83
C GLY A 62 10.10 -3.35 0.47
N LEU A 63 9.30 -2.78 1.36
CA LEU A 63 9.03 -3.36 2.68
C LEU A 63 7.92 -4.40 2.66
N GLN A 64 7.02 -4.39 1.68
CA GLN A 64 6.06 -5.47 1.46
C GLN A 64 6.67 -6.67 0.71
N TRP A 65 7.77 -6.47 -0.02
CA TRP A 65 8.41 -7.53 -0.81
C TRP A 65 8.70 -8.83 -0.03
N PRO A 66 9.21 -8.80 1.23
CA PRO A 66 9.45 -10.00 2.01
C PRO A 66 8.25 -10.92 2.20
N ILE A 67 7.01 -10.40 2.12
CA ILE A 67 5.79 -11.23 2.14
C ILE A 67 5.61 -11.94 0.79
N VAL A 68 5.68 -11.17 -0.30
CA VAL A 68 5.34 -11.66 -1.65
C VAL A 68 6.48 -12.45 -2.30
N ARG A 69 7.71 -12.38 -1.79
CA ARG A 69 8.80 -13.26 -2.25
C ARG A 69 8.48 -14.74 -2.02
N ALA A 70 7.63 -15.05 -1.03
CA ALA A 70 7.23 -16.42 -0.70
C ALA A 70 6.43 -17.13 -1.81
N ILE A 71 5.97 -16.40 -2.82
CA ILE A 71 5.27 -16.90 -4.01
C ILE A 71 6.04 -16.61 -5.31
N GLY A 72 7.34 -16.29 -5.19
CA GLY A 72 8.23 -16.10 -6.34
C GLY A 72 8.16 -14.73 -7.02
N VAL A 73 7.61 -13.71 -6.35
CA VAL A 73 7.60 -12.35 -6.90
C VAL A 73 9.01 -11.73 -6.85
N HIS A 74 9.50 -11.28 -8.01
CA HIS A 74 10.81 -10.64 -8.14
C HIS A 74 10.83 -9.24 -7.48
N PRO A 75 11.85 -8.91 -6.65
CA PRO A 75 11.88 -7.66 -5.89
C PRO A 75 11.78 -6.41 -6.75
N ILE A 76 12.66 -6.29 -7.75
CA ILE A 76 12.74 -5.09 -8.59
C ILE A 76 11.41 -4.82 -9.31
N ARG A 77 10.76 -5.86 -9.86
CA ARG A 77 9.48 -5.70 -10.57
C ARG A 77 8.39 -5.17 -9.64
N PHE A 78 8.33 -5.69 -8.42
CA PHE A 78 7.33 -5.30 -7.43
C PHE A 78 7.56 -3.88 -6.92
N ILE A 79 8.80 -3.52 -6.60
CA ILE A 79 9.17 -2.17 -6.16
C ILE A 79 8.89 -1.14 -7.25
N VAL A 80 9.33 -1.40 -8.48
CA VAL A 80 9.13 -0.48 -9.61
C VAL A 80 7.64 -0.31 -9.92
N ALA A 81 6.85 -1.38 -9.94
CA ALA A 81 5.41 -1.27 -10.17
C ALA A 81 4.70 -0.45 -9.09
N SER A 82 5.12 -0.61 -7.83
CA SER A 82 4.56 0.16 -6.70
C SER A 82 4.95 1.63 -6.78
N ALA A 83 6.23 1.93 -7.06
CA ALA A 83 6.74 3.29 -7.21
C ALA A 83 6.07 4.02 -8.38
N VAL A 84 6.05 3.42 -9.58
CA VAL A 84 5.47 4.03 -10.78
C VAL A 84 3.95 4.18 -10.64
N GLY A 85 3.28 3.15 -10.11
CA GLY A 85 1.84 3.21 -9.86
C GLY A 85 1.48 4.40 -8.99
N PHE A 86 2.17 4.53 -7.86
CA PHE A 86 1.88 5.59 -6.91
C PHE A 86 2.37 6.98 -7.35
N ALA A 87 3.46 7.06 -8.11
CA ALA A 87 3.93 8.29 -8.76
C ALA A 87 2.90 8.92 -9.69
N MET A 88 2.11 8.09 -10.39
CA MET A 88 1.01 8.56 -11.23
C MET A 88 -0.26 8.80 -10.40
N GLY A 89 -0.57 7.88 -9.47
CA GLY A 89 -1.78 7.94 -8.67
C GLY A 89 -1.85 9.14 -7.74
N TYR A 90 -0.72 9.53 -7.14
CA TYR A 90 -0.66 10.63 -6.19
C TYR A 90 -1.07 11.98 -6.79
N PRO A 91 -0.43 12.49 -7.86
CA PRO A 91 -0.86 13.73 -8.50
C PRO A 91 -2.28 13.61 -9.09
N PHE A 92 -2.65 12.44 -9.63
CA PHE A 92 -3.98 12.25 -10.21
C PHE A 92 -5.09 12.35 -9.14
N GLY A 93 -4.90 11.71 -7.98
CA GLY A 93 -5.85 11.78 -6.88
C GLY A 93 -5.94 13.19 -6.29
N GLN A 94 -4.82 13.89 -6.15
CA GLN A 94 -4.80 15.31 -5.74
C GLN A 94 -5.55 16.21 -6.72
N THR A 95 -5.39 15.99 -8.02
CA THR A 95 -6.11 16.75 -9.07
C THR A 95 -7.61 16.50 -9.00
N ILE A 96 -8.04 15.23 -8.90
CA ILE A 96 -9.46 14.90 -8.78
C ILE A 96 -10.05 15.46 -7.49
N GLN A 97 -9.32 15.38 -6.38
CA GLN A 97 -9.71 16.02 -5.13
C GLN A 97 -9.93 17.51 -5.34
N GLY A 98 -8.93 18.23 -5.88
CA GLY A 98 -9.01 19.66 -6.11
C GLY A 98 -10.16 20.08 -7.02
N ILE A 99 -10.39 19.35 -8.13
CA ILE A 99 -11.53 19.63 -9.02
C ILE A 99 -12.85 19.49 -8.26
N MET A 100 -13.04 18.36 -7.56
CA MET A 100 -14.32 18.08 -6.92
C MET A 100 -14.58 18.96 -5.69
N THR A 101 -13.56 19.24 -4.88
CA THR A 101 -13.71 20.05 -3.66
C THR A 101 -13.75 21.55 -3.97
N VAL A 102 -12.87 22.05 -4.83
CA VAL A 102 -12.74 23.50 -5.10
C VAL A 102 -13.71 23.96 -6.18
N ASN A 103 -13.80 23.23 -7.30
CA ASN A 103 -14.61 23.71 -8.44
C ASN A 103 -16.09 23.33 -8.29
N TRP A 104 -16.37 22.17 -7.69
CA TRP A 104 -17.74 21.62 -7.64
C TRP A 104 -18.35 21.60 -6.23
N SER A 105 -17.63 22.04 -5.20
CA SER A 105 -18.07 22.04 -3.80
C SER A 105 -18.50 20.67 -3.26
N LEU A 106 -18.04 19.58 -3.89
CA LEU A 106 -18.33 18.21 -3.51
C LEU A 106 -17.23 17.67 -2.59
N ASN A 107 -17.09 18.28 -1.41
CA ASN A 107 -15.97 18.00 -0.50
C ASN A 107 -15.80 16.50 -0.18
N TRP A 108 -16.89 15.83 0.19
CA TRP A 108 -16.90 14.42 0.53
C TRP A 108 -16.63 13.53 -0.69
N THR A 109 -17.28 13.78 -1.81
CA THR A 109 -17.10 13.00 -3.04
C THR A 109 -15.68 13.15 -3.59
N GLY A 110 -15.12 14.36 -3.57
CA GLY A 110 -13.75 14.65 -3.97
C GLY A 110 -12.74 13.90 -3.12
N TYR A 111 -12.93 13.92 -1.80
CA TYR A 111 -12.09 13.18 -0.88
C TYR A 111 -12.14 11.66 -1.13
N TRP A 112 -13.34 11.08 -1.19
CA TRP A 112 -13.51 9.64 -1.41
C TRP A 112 -13.01 9.18 -2.79
N SER A 113 -13.15 10.02 -3.81
CA SER A 113 -12.61 9.76 -5.14
C SER A 113 -11.08 9.74 -5.12
N ALA A 114 -10.44 10.68 -4.42
CA ALA A 114 -8.99 10.75 -4.31
C ALA A 114 -8.39 9.52 -3.61
N VAL A 115 -8.93 9.12 -2.45
CA VAL A 115 -8.44 7.93 -1.74
C VAL A 115 -8.68 6.64 -2.54
N THR A 116 -9.78 6.57 -3.29
CA THR A 116 -10.05 5.45 -4.21
C THR A 116 -9.01 5.38 -5.31
N ILE A 117 -8.67 6.54 -5.91
CA ILE A 117 -7.62 6.66 -6.92
C ILE A 117 -6.28 6.18 -6.38
N TYR A 118 -5.87 6.62 -5.18
CA TYR A 118 -4.63 6.16 -4.57
C TYR A 118 -4.58 4.64 -4.43
N GLY A 119 -5.68 4.03 -3.99
CA GLY A 119 -5.80 2.58 -3.87
C GLY A 119 -5.76 1.84 -5.21
N LEU A 120 -6.40 2.38 -6.25
CA LEU A 120 -6.38 1.78 -7.59
C LEU A 120 -4.99 1.85 -8.22
N PHE A 121 -4.34 3.00 -8.16
CA PHE A 121 -3.03 3.21 -8.77
C PHE A 121 -1.90 2.44 -8.08
N LEU A 122 -2.08 2.06 -6.81
CA LEU A 122 -1.16 1.15 -6.13
C LEU A 122 -1.56 -0.32 -6.35
N GLY A 123 -2.84 -0.63 -6.19
CA GLY A 123 -3.38 -1.99 -6.26
C GLY A 123 -3.32 -2.61 -7.66
N VAL A 124 -3.64 -1.87 -8.71
CA VAL A 124 -3.69 -2.39 -10.09
C VAL A 124 -2.30 -2.80 -10.61
N PRO A 125 -1.24 -1.98 -10.49
CA PRO A 125 0.10 -2.40 -10.91
C PRO A 125 0.64 -3.60 -10.14
N GLN A 126 0.39 -3.68 -8.83
CA GLN A 126 0.77 -4.83 -8.02
C GLN A 126 -0.06 -6.08 -8.35
N TRP A 127 -1.37 -5.92 -8.60
CA TRP A 127 -2.25 -6.98 -9.07
C TRP A 127 -1.76 -7.59 -10.38
N TRP A 128 -1.30 -6.76 -11.32
CA TRP A 128 -0.76 -7.22 -12.60
C TRP A 128 0.42 -8.19 -12.43
N ILE A 129 1.21 -7.99 -11.38
CA ILE A 129 2.26 -8.94 -10.98
C ILE A 129 1.61 -10.16 -10.33
N PHE A 130 0.77 -9.97 -9.30
CA PHE A 130 0.19 -11.06 -8.52
C PHE A 130 -0.67 -12.04 -9.31
N ARG A 131 -1.35 -11.62 -10.39
CA ARG A 131 -2.18 -12.52 -11.23
C ARG A 131 -1.39 -13.68 -11.84
N ARG A 132 -0.06 -13.57 -11.91
CA ARG A 132 0.82 -14.65 -12.39
C ARG A 132 1.26 -15.62 -11.28
N HIS A 133 1.05 -15.25 -10.02
CA HIS A 133 1.57 -15.97 -8.85
C HIS A 133 0.46 -16.41 -7.86
N MET A 134 -0.75 -15.83 -7.93
CA MET A 134 -1.85 -16.11 -6.99
C MET A 134 -3.20 -16.25 -7.73
N GLN A 135 -4.00 -17.26 -7.39
CA GLN A 135 -5.34 -17.44 -8.00
C GLN A 135 -6.33 -16.34 -7.64
N ARG A 136 -6.25 -15.79 -6.42
CA ARG A 136 -7.16 -14.75 -5.91
C ARG A 136 -6.53 -13.36 -5.95
N ALA A 137 -5.63 -13.12 -6.90
CA ALA A 137 -4.90 -11.87 -7.00
C ALA A 137 -5.83 -10.65 -7.11
N SER A 138 -6.99 -10.76 -7.76
CA SER A 138 -7.94 -9.64 -7.93
C SER A 138 -8.42 -9.03 -6.60
N LEU A 139 -8.49 -9.82 -5.53
CA LEU A 139 -8.82 -9.32 -4.20
C LEU A 139 -7.81 -8.29 -3.68
N TRP A 140 -6.60 -8.28 -4.22
CA TRP A 140 -5.58 -7.29 -3.86
C TRP A 140 -5.99 -5.86 -4.17
N ILE A 141 -6.70 -5.65 -5.29
CA ILE A 141 -7.20 -4.31 -5.65
C ILE A 141 -8.20 -3.84 -4.59
N LEU A 142 -9.13 -4.72 -4.19
CA LEU A 142 -10.10 -4.43 -3.14
C LEU A 142 -9.42 -4.12 -1.80
N ILE A 143 -8.45 -4.93 -1.39
CA ILE A 143 -7.66 -4.72 -0.16
C ILE A 143 -6.95 -3.36 -0.21
N SER A 144 -6.36 -3.01 -1.37
CA SER A 144 -5.63 -1.75 -1.54
C SER A 144 -6.57 -0.54 -1.45
N VAL A 145 -7.72 -0.59 -2.12
CA VAL A 145 -8.74 0.48 -2.06
C VAL A 145 -9.29 0.59 -0.64
N MET A 146 -9.64 -0.52 0.01
CA MET A 146 -10.12 -0.52 1.38
C MET A 146 -9.10 0.04 2.36
N GLY A 147 -7.81 -0.29 2.20
CA GLY A 147 -6.75 0.27 3.02
C GLY A 147 -6.69 1.81 2.95
N TRP A 148 -6.87 2.37 1.76
CA TRP A 148 -6.89 3.83 1.56
C TRP A 148 -8.16 4.48 2.09
N ILE A 149 -9.32 3.84 1.92
CA ILE A 149 -10.59 4.32 2.49
C ILE A 149 -10.50 4.37 4.02
N LEU A 150 -10.00 3.30 4.66
CA LEU A 150 -9.84 3.24 6.11
C LEU A 150 -8.83 4.28 6.63
N THR A 151 -7.72 4.48 5.91
CA THR A 151 -6.76 5.55 6.21
C THR A 151 -7.39 6.93 6.09
N GLY A 152 -8.21 7.14 5.06
CA GLY A 152 -8.93 8.40 4.89
C GLY A 152 -9.93 8.67 6.00
N MET A 153 -10.68 7.65 6.44
CA MET A 153 -11.55 7.79 7.61
C MET A 153 -10.77 8.20 8.85
N ALA A 154 -9.57 7.66 9.07
CA ALA A 154 -8.76 8.06 10.21
C ALA A 154 -8.28 9.51 10.11
N TRP A 155 -7.81 9.95 8.94
CA TRP A 155 -7.44 11.36 8.72
C TRP A 155 -8.56 12.33 9.08
N ILE A 156 -9.80 11.98 8.73
CA ILE A 156 -10.98 12.81 9.03
C ILE A 156 -11.26 12.83 10.54
N ASN A 157 -11.23 11.67 11.20
CA ASN A 157 -11.63 11.57 12.60
C ASN A 157 -10.55 12.11 13.56
N PHE A 158 -9.27 11.90 13.25
CA PHE A 158 -8.16 12.26 14.14
C PHE A 158 -7.53 13.61 13.81
N HIS A 159 -7.97 14.28 12.74
CA HIS A 159 -7.47 15.61 12.32
C HIS A 159 -5.93 15.67 12.17
N GLY A 160 -5.29 14.50 12.00
CA GLY A 160 -3.85 14.33 12.05
C GLY A 160 -3.24 14.24 10.66
N ALA A 161 -2.30 15.13 10.36
CA ALA A 161 -1.38 14.99 9.22
C ALA A 161 -0.03 14.37 9.65
N SER A 162 0.04 13.76 10.84
CA SER A 162 1.30 13.25 11.44
C SER A 162 1.87 12.01 10.72
N GLY A 163 1.20 11.50 9.69
CA GLY A 163 1.56 10.25 9.02
C GLY A 163 1.22 9.00 9.84
N GLU A 164 0.87 9.12 11.12
CA GLU A 164 0.51 7.99 11.99
C GLU A 164 -0.77 7.30 11.51
N ASP A 165 -1.75 8.05 11.03
CA ASP A 165 -2.99 7.50 10.46
C ASP A 165 -2.72 6.61 9.23
N SER A 166 -1.59 6.81 8.55
CA SER A 166 -1.19 5.99 7.41
C SER A 166 -0.85 4.56 7.82
N ILE A 167 -0.52 4.30 9.09
CA ILE A 167 -0.30 2.95 9.64
C ILE A 167 -1.47 2.01 9.31
N ILE A 168 -2.70 2.53 9.24
CA ILE A 168 -3.91 1.76 8.93
C ILE A 168 -3.83 1.08 7.57
N TYR A 169 -3.38 1.80 6.53
CA TYR A 169 -3.16 1.19 5.22
C TYR A 169 -2.16 0.03 5.32
N GLY A 170 -1.05 0.25 6.01
CA GLY A 170 0.00 -0.76 6.20
C GLY A 170 -0.50 -2.01 6.93
N ILE A 171 -1.37 -1.84 7.94
CA ILE A 171 -2.05 -2.93 8.66
C ILE A 171 -2.95 -3.71 7.71
N VAL A 172 -3.86 -3.03 7.02
CA VAL A 172 -4.85 -3.64 6.14
C VAL A 172 -4.18 -4.41 5.01
N THR A 173 -3.19 -3.78 4.36
CA THR A 173 -2.43 -4.41 3.28
C THR A 173 -1.51 -5.53 3.77
N GLY A 174 -0.92 -5.40 4.96
CA GLY A 174 -0.10 -6.43 5.57
C GLY A 174 -0.91 -7.69 5.87
N ILE A 175 -2.07 -7.55 6.52
CA ILE A 175 -3.01 -8.65 6.77
C ILE A 175 -3.47 -9.26 5.44
N GLY A 176 -3.84 -8.42 4.49
CA GLY A 176 -4.32 -8.85 3.17
C GLY A 176 -3.28 -9.66 2.39
N LEU A 177 -2.02 -9.21 2.33
CA LEU A 177 -0.92 -9.93 1.68
C LEU A 177 -0.64 -11.26 2.36
N VAL A 178 -0.51 -11.26 3.69
CA VAL A 178 -0.26 -12.48 4.47
C VAL A 178 -1.37 -13.50 4.21
N TRP A 179 -2.63 -13.07 4.26
CA TRP A 179 -3.77 -13.93 3.98
C TRP A 179 -3.77 -14.48 2.55
N LEU A 180 -3.56 -13.62 1.54
CA LEU A 180 -3.52 -14.03 0.14
C LEU A 180 -2.41 -15.04 -0.13
N VAL A 181 -1.21 -14.77 0.37
CA VAL A 181 -0.03 -15.64 0.19
C VAL A 181 -0.23 -16.96 0.92
N HIS A 182 -0.68 -16.94 2.17
CA HIS A 182 -0.92 -18.14 2.95
C HIS A 182 -1.99 -19.04 2.30
N SER A 183 -3.06 -18.44 1.75
CA SER A 183 -4.13 -19.18 1.07
C SER A 183 -3.65 -19.99 -0.14
N GLN A 184 -2.55 -19.58 -0.78
CA GLN A 184 -1.94 -20.33 -1.89
C GLN A 184 -1.09 -21.50 -1.43
N GLN A 185 -0.27 -21.30 -0.40
CA GLN A 185 0.61 -22.35 0.10
C GLN A 185 -0.18 -23.57 0.59
N SER A 186 -1.34 -23.35 1.22
CA SER A 186 -2.22 -24.43 1.66
C SER A 186 -2.75 -25.28 0.49
N LYS A 187 -3.05 -24.66 -0.66
CA LYS A 187 -3.53 -25.40 -1.84
C LYS A 187 -2.42 -26.20 -2.53
N ALA A 188 -1.19 -25.69 -2.55
CA ALA A 188 -0.06 -26.37 -3.16
C ALA A 188 0.32 -27.68 -2.44
N LYS A 189 0.04 -27.80 -1.13
CA LYS A 189 0.34 -28.99 -0.33
C LYS A 189 -0.69 -30.13 -0.47
N VAL A 190 -1.84 -29.87 -1.08
CA VAL A 190 -2.95 -30.84 -1.23
C VAL A 190 -2.92 -31.54 -2.60
N LYS A 191 -2.07 -31.08 -3.52
CA LYS A 191 -1.80 -31.74 -4.80
C LYS A 191 -0.57 -32.63 -4.68
#